data_AF-A0A5C9CJE7-F1
#
_entry.id   AF-A0A5C9CJE7-F1
#
_cell.length_a   1.000
_cell.length_b   1.000
_cell.length_c   1.000
_cell.angle_alpha   90.00
_cell.angle_beta   90.00
_cell.angle_gamma   90.00
#
_symmetry.space_group_name_H-M   'P 1'
#
loop_
_entity.id
_entity.type
_entity.pdbx_description
1 polymer ?
#
loop_
_entity_poly.entity_id
_entity_poly.type
_entity_poly.pdbx_seq_one_letter_code
_entity_poly.pdbx_strand_id
1 'polypeptide(L)'
;MVIIGGMGSIMGSFFGAGFIVVLPIFLNQFLPFVGGLVGIQISTAGIAHAELIIFGALIVWFLIVEPHGLAKLWSIGKQKLRLWPFPH
;
A
#
# COMPACT_ATOMS: atom_id res chain seq x y z
N MET A 1 0.96 -5.15 13.55
CA MET A 1 0.88 -4.66 12.14
C MET A 1 2.25 -4.74 11.45
N VAL A 2 2.84 -5.93 11.58
CA VAL A 2 4.29 -6.17 11.58
C VAL A 2 4.82 -6.58 10.20
N ILE A 3 3.95 -7.14 9.35
CA ILE A 3 4.32 -7.69 8.03
C ILE A 3 4.42 -6.58 6.97
N ILE A 4 3.42 -5.68 6.88
CA ILE A 4 3.39 -4.62 5.85
C ILE A 4 4.28 -3.43 6.23
N GLY A 5 4.23 -3.01 7.50
CA GLY A 5 4.94 -1.83 7.98
C GLY A 5 6.44 -2.05 8.19
N GLY A 6 6.84 -3.26 8.55
CA GLY A 6 8.21 -3.61 8.94
C GLY A 6 8.34 -3.93 10.43
N MET A 7 8.97 -5.05 10.73
CA MET A 7 9.08 -5.56 12.11
C MET A 7 9.97 -4.67 12.97
N GLY A 8 9.49 -4.30 14.17
CA GLY A 8 10.29 -3.55 15.15
C GLY A 8 10.51 -2.05 14.84
N SER A 9 9.83 -1.49 13.84
CA SER A 9 9.97 -0.07 13.47
C SER A 9 8.76 0.78 13.90
N ILE A 10 9.01 1.88 14.62
CA ILE A 10 7.97 2.89 14.96
C ILE A 10 7.38 3.49 13.69
N MET A 11 8.24 3.85 12.71
CA MET A 11 7.80 4.36 11.41
C MET A 11 7.00 3.31 10.64
N GLY A 12 7.40 2.04 10.74
CA GLY A 12 6.67 0.92 10.15
C GLY A 12 5.27 0.78 10.70
N SER A 13 5.08 0.95 12.01
CA SER A 13 3.75 0.95 12.64
C SER A 13 2.87 2.10 12.15
N PHE A 14 3.42 3.30 11.99
CA PHE A 14 2.69 4.46 11.44
C PHE A 14 2.25 4.22 9.98
N PHE A 15 3.17 3.82 9.11
CA PHE A 15 2.85 3.57 7.71
C PHE A 15 1.93 2.35 7.55
N GLY A 16 2.12 1.30 8.35
CA GLY A 16 1.26 0.12 8.34
C GLY A 16 -0.17 0.43 8.78
N ALA A 17 -0.34 1.23 9.84
CA ALA A 17 -1.66 1.68 10.29
C ALA A 17 -2.33 2.59 9.25
N GLY A 18 -1.59 3.57 8.72
CA GLY A 18 -2.08 4.45 7.66
C GLY A 18 -2.50 3.67 6.41
N PHE A 19 -1.69 2.69 5.99
CA PHE A 19 -1.99 1.84 4.84
C PHE A 19 -3.29 1.05 5.05
N ILE A 20 -3.47 0.44 6.22
CA ILE A 20 -4.64 -0.37 6.51
C ILE A 20 -5.94 0.45 6.55
N VAL A 21 -5.85 1.72 6.95
CA VAL A 21 -6.99 2.63 6.99
C VAL A 21 -7.26 3.28 5.63
N VAL A 22 -6.23 3.77 4.96
CA VAL A 22 -6.37 4.57 3.74
C VAL A 22 -6.68 3.70 2.53
N LEU A 23 -6.10 2.50 2.41
CA LEU A 23 -6.32 1.62 1.27
C LEU A 23 -7.81 1.26 1.04
N PRO A 24 -8.58 0.78 2.03
CA PRO A 24 -9.99 0.46 1.81
C PRO A 24 -10.82 1.71 1.49
N ILE A 25 -10.53 2.85 2.13
CA ILE A 25 -11.20 4.13 1.82
C ILE A 25 -10.93 4.52 0.36
N PHE A 26 -9.67 4.40 -0.08
CA PHE A 26 -9.27 4.66 -1.45
C PHE A 26 -10.00 3.74 -2.44
N LEU A 27 -10.06 2.43 -2.17
CA LEU A 27 -10.71 1.48 -3.07
C LEU A 27 -12.24 1.67 -3.14
N ASN A 28 -12.89 1.97 -2.02
CA ASN A 28 -14.33 2.28 -1.99
C ASN A 28 -14.69 3.50 -2.85
N GLN A 29 -13.81 4.49 -2.94
CA GLN A 29 -14.06 5.68 -3.75
C GLN A 29 -13.61 5.50 -5.20
N PHE A 30 -12.45 4.85 -5.40
CA PHE A 30 -11.80 4.75 -6.70
C PHE A 30 -12.46 3.72 -7.61
N LEU A 31 -12.84 2.55 -7.09
CA LEU A 31 -13.43 1.49 -7.90
C LEU A 31 -14.76 1.93 -8.55
N PRO A 32 -15.73 2.51 -7.83
CA PRO A 32 -16.96 2.99 -8.44
C PRO A 32 -16.73 4.14 -9.42
N PHE A 33 -15.77 5.03 -9.13
CA PHE A 33 -15.41 6.13 -10.02
C PHE A 33 -14.92 5.60 -11.38
N VAL A 34 -13.98 4.66 -11.37
CA VAL A 34 -13.45 4.05 -12.61
C VAL A 34 -14.51 3.17 -13.28
N GLY A 35 -15.29 2.40 -12.51
CA GLY A 35 -16.41 1.62 -13.03
C GLY A 35 -17.42 2.49 -13.78
N GLY A 36 -17.75 3.67 -13.23
CA GLY A 36 -18.63 4.66 -13.85
C GLY A 36 -18.10 5.19 -15.19
N LEU A 37 -16.79 5.38 -15.33
CA LEU A 37 -16.17 5.81 -16.61
C LEU A 37 -16.29 4.75 -17.71
N VAL A 38 -16.34 3.47 -17.33
CA VAL A 38 -16.43 2.33 -18.26
C VAL A 38 -17.88 1.81 -18.40
N GLY A 39 -18.84 2.44 -17.71
CA GLY A 39 -20.25 2.03 -17.72
C GLY A 39 -20.55 0.76 -16.92
N ILE A 40 -19.62 0.32 -16.07
CA ILE A 40 -19.74 -0.89 -15.24
C ILE A 40 -20.15 -0.48 -13.82
N GLN A 41 -21.28 -1.00 -13.34
CA GLN A 41 -21.68 -0.82 -11.94
C GLN A 41 -21.00 -1.87 -11.07
N ILE A 42 -20.12 -1.41 -10.18
CA ILE A 42 -19.48 -2.26 -9.18
C ILE A 42 -20.39 -2.32 -7.95
N SER A 43 -20.84 -3.52 -7.60
CA SER A 43 -21.63 -3.75 -6.39
C SER A 43 -20.77 -3.62 -5.13
N THR A 44 -21.41 -3.37 -3.98
CA THR A 44 -20.73 -3.35 -2.67
C THR A 44 -19.98 -4.66 -2.38
N ALA A 45 -20.55 -5.80 -2.76
CA ALA A 45 -19.88 -7.09 -2.66
C ALA A 45 -18.61 -7.17 -3.55
N GLY A 46 -18.68 -6.62 -4.77
CA GLY A 46 -17.52 -6.54 -5.67
C GLY A 46 -16.38 -5.72 -5.09
N ILE A 47 -16.69 -4.59 -4.44
CA ILE A 47 -15.69 -3.75 -3.76
C ILE A 47 -15.04 -4.52 -2.60
N ALA A 48 -15.83 -5.18 -1.75
CA ALA A 48 -15.30 -5.95 -0.63
C ALA A 48 -14.36 -7.09 -1.07
N HIS A 49 -14.72 -7.80 -2.15
CA HIS A 49 -13.82 -8.83 -2.71
C HIS A 49 -12.56 -8.22 -3.33
N ALA A 50 -12.68 -7.10 -4.03
CA ALA A 50 -11.53 -6.39 -4.59
C ALA A 50 -10.57 -5.90 -3.49
N GLU A 51 -11.10 -5.37 -2.38
CA GLU A 51 -10.30 -4.99 -1.22
C GLU A 51 -9.48 -6.16 -0.69
N LEU A 52 -10.11 -7.32 -0.47
CA LEU A 52 -9.42 -8.52 0.03
C LEU A 52 -8.34 -9.01 -0.94
N ILE A 53 -8.64 -9.06 -2.23
CA ILE A 53 -7.70 -9.50 -3.27
C ILE A 53 -6.51 -8.54 -3.35
N ILE A 54 -6.77 -7.22 -3.37
CA ILE A 54 -5.72 -6.19 -3.45
C ILE A 54 -4.88 -6.19 -2.18
N PHE A 55 -5.49 -6.35 -1.00
CA PHE A 55 -4.76 -6.48 0.26
C PHE A 55 -3.83 -7.69 0.24
N GLY A 56 -4.36 -8.86 -0.11
CA GLY A 56 -3.58 -10.09 -0.17
C GLY A 56 -2.43 -9.98 -1.17
N ALA A 57 -2.71 -9.44 -2.36
CA ALA A 57 -1.70 -9.21 -3.40
C ALA A 57 -0.61 -8.24 -2.93
N LEU A 58 -0.97 -7.15 -2.23
CA LEU A 58 0.00 -6.19 -1.70
C LEU A 58 0.86 -6.81 -0.61
N ILE A 59 0.29 -7.64 0.28
CA ILE A 59 1.08 -8.38 1.28
C ILE A 59 2.09 -9.29 0.61
N VAL A 60 1.66 -10.11 -0.37
CA VAL A 60 2.55 -11.01 -1.11
C VAL A 60 3.63 -10.21 -1.85
N TRP A 61 3.26 -9.10 -2.48
CA TRP A 61 4.21 -8.22 -3.16
C TRP A 61 5.26 -7.66 -2.21
N PHE A 62 4.87 -7.15 -1.03
CA PHE A 62 5.83 -6.69 -0.03
C PHE A 62 6.77 -7.82 0.41
N LEU A 63 6.26 -9.03 0.64
CA LEU A 63 7.09 -10.17 1.03
C LEU A 63 8.13 -10.55 -0.05
N ILE A 64 7.80 -10.40 -1.33
CA ILE A 64 8.70 -10.69 -2.46
C ILE A 64 9.73 -9.58 -2.66
N VAL A 65 9.28 -8.32 -2.69
CA VAL A 65 10.14 -7.17 -3.05
C VAL A 65 11.01 -6.73 -1.89
N GLU A 66 10.44 -6.58 -0.69
CA GLU A 66 11.16 -6.11 0.49
C GLU A 66 10.48 -6.65 1.76
N PRO A 67 10.95 -7.79 2.33
CA PRO A 67 10.29 -8.45 3.47
C PRO A 67 10.32 -7.60 4.75
N HIS A 68 11.15 -6.55 4.79
CA HIS A 68 11.19 -5.56 5.87
C HIS A 68 10.09 -4.49 5.75
N GLY A 69 9.23 -4.56 4.73
CA GLY A 69 8.03 -3.73 4.59
C GLY A 69 8.30 -2.27 4.22
N LEU A 70 7.24 -1.46 4.38
CA LEU A 70 7.19 -0.04 4.03
C LEU A 70 8.28 0.81 4.70
N ALA A 71 8.67 0.49 5.94
CA ALA A 71 9.71 1.23 6.65
C ALA A 71 11.06 1.21 5.92
N LYS A 72 11.42 0.06 5.34
CA LYS A 72 12.70 -0.11 4.63
C LYS A 72 12.67 0.63 3.29
N LEU A 73 11.58 0.48 2.52
CA LEU A 73 11.37 1.24 1.28
C LEU A 73 11.46 2.75 1.51
N TRP A 74 10.86 3.25 2.60
CA TRP A 74 10.97 4.66 2.98
C TRP A 74 12.41 5.07 3.33
N SER A 75 13.17 4.24 4.02
CA SER A 75 14.58 4.53 4.32
C SER A 75 15.45 4.60 3.07
N ILE A 76 15.24 3.68 2.12
CA ILE A 76 15.97 3.64 0.84
C ILE A 76 15.61 4.88 0.02
N GLY A 77 14.33 5.22 -0.07
CA GLY A 77 13.86 6.42 -0.74
C GLY A 77 14.49 7.70 -0.17
N LYS A 78 14.51 7.84 1.16
CA LYS A 78 15.18 8.97 1.82
C LYS A 78 16.68 9.00 1.56
N GLN A 79 17.35 7.86 1.56
CA GLN A 79 18.79 7.79 1.27
C GLN A 79 19.08 8.18 -0.19
N LYS A 80 18.25 7.72 -1.14
CA LYS A 80 18.35 8.10 -2.55
C LYS A 80 18.10 9.58 -2.77
N LEU A 81 17.13 10.17 -2.07
CA LEU A 81 16.84 11.60 -2.15
C LEU A 81 17.95 12.46 -1.54
N ARG A 82 18.66 11.96 -0.51
CA ARG A 82 19.81 12.67 0.09
C ARG A 82 21.05 12.69 -0.80
N LEU A 83 21.26 11.63 -1.59
CA LEU A 83 22.35 11.54 -2.57
C LEU A 83 21.99 12.20 -3.91
N TRP A 84 20.79 12.76 -4.03
CA TRP A 84 20.38 13.53 -5.18
C TRP A 84 20.72 15.01 -4.93
N PRO A 85 21.41 15.73 -5.84
CA PRO A 85 21.70 15.38 -7.24
C PRO A 85 23.09 14.81 -7.55
N PHE A 86 24.00 14.69 -6.57
CA PHE A 86 25.36 14.20 -6.81
C PHE A 86 25.60 12.84 -6.11
N PRO A 87 25.83 11.74 -6.86
CA PRO A 87 25.87 10.37 -6.32
C PRO A 87 27.13 10.01 -5.52
N HIS A 88 27.90 11.00 -5.03
CA HIS A 88 29.17 10.80 -4.32
C HIS A 88 29.02 11.11 -2.84
#